data_AF-A0A918VLR7-F1
#
_entry.id   AF-A0A918VLR7-F1
#
_cell.length_a   1.000
_cell.length_b   1.000
_cell.length_c   1.000
_cell.angle_alpha   90.00
_cell.angle_beta   90.00
_cell.angle_gamma   90.00
#
_symmetry.space_group_name_H-M   'P 1'
#
loop_
_entity.id
_entity.type
_entity.pdbx_description
1 polymer ?
#
loop_
_entity_poly.entity_id
_entity_poly.type
_entity_poly.pdbx_seq_one_letter_code
_entity_poly.pdbx_strand_id
1 'polypeptide(L)'
;MKQITVTDMQGQTREVEINPGWSLMELLRENDYDEILAMCGGACSCATCHVHIRNADQLKLPPVEEDEEMLLMTTEAYDAERSRLSCQIPMTEAMDGMQVQIVEMD
;
A
#
# COMPACT_ATOMS: atom_id res chain seq x y z
N MET A 1 5.42 17.72 -9.72
CA MET A 1 5.68 16.91 -8.50
C MET A 1 5.29 15.49 -8.85
N LYS A 2 5.95 14.49 -8.27
CA LYS A 2 5.68 13.07 -8.54
C LYS A 2 4.58 12.60 -7.59
N GLN A 3 3.62 11.82 -8.07
CA GLN A 3 2.40 11.55 -7.32
C GLN A 3 1.86 10.15 -7.57
N ILE A 4 1.06 9.66 -6.62
CA ILE A 4 0.30 8.43 -6.74
C ILE A 4 -1.19 8.76 -6.69
N THR A 5 -2.00 7.84 -7.20
CA THR A 5 -3.45 7.91 -7.13
C THR A 5 -3.93 6.91 -6.10
N VAL A 6 -4.65 7.37 -5.09
CA VAL A 6 -5.16 6.53 -4.01
C VAL A 6 -6.68 6.53 -4.04
N THR A 7 -7.26 5.32 -4.11
CA THR A 7 -8.70 5.08 -3.98
C THR A 7 -8.99 4.53 -2.58
N ASP A 8 -9.79 5.25 -1.80
CA ASP A 8 -10.22 4.81 -0.47
C ASP A 8 -11.32 3.73 -0.53
N MET A 9 -11.73 3.24 0.64
CA MET A 9 -12.78 2.22 0.77
C MET A 9 -14.16 2.70 0.30
N GLN A 10 -14.39 4.02 0.24
CA GLN A 10 -15.62 4.61 -0.28
C GLN A 10 -15.58 4.76 -1.81
N GLY A 11 -14.48 4.38 -2.45
CA GLY A 11 -14.25 4.52 -3.88
C GLY A 11 -13.88 5.94 -4.31
N GLN A 12 -13.60 6.85 -3.37
CA GLN A 12 -13.12 8.18 -3.71
C GLN A 12 -11.62 8.12 -4.00
N THR A 13 -11.26 8.77 -5.10
CA THR A 13 -9.89 8.80 -5.59
C THR A 13 -9.27 10.19 -5.41
N ARG A 14 -8.06 10.26 -4.89
CA ARG A 14 -7.28 11.50 -4.76
C ARG A 14 -5.83 11.28 -5.18
N GLU A 15 -5.17 12.36 -5.55
CA GLU A 15 -3.74 12.37 -5.86
C GLU A 15 -2.96 12.71 -4.60
N VAL A 16 -1.91 11.94 -4.33
CA VAL A 16 -1.03 12.11 -3.17
C VAL A 16 0.39 12.31 -3.66
N GLU A 17 1.04 13.37 -3.22
CA GLU A 17 2.43 13.65 -3.59
C GLU A 17 3.38 12.63 -2.96
N ILE A 18 4.30 12.09 -3.75
CA ILE A 18 5.30 11.13 -3.26
C ILE A 18 6.29 11.86 -2.35
N ASN A 19 6.50 11.31 -1.15
CA ASN A 19 7.56 11.73 -0.24
C ASN A 19 8.65 10.64 -0.18
N PRO A 20 9.80 10.81 -0.87
CA PRO A 20 10.86 9.82 -0.86
C PRO A 20 11.42 9.59 0.56
N GLY A 21 11.69 8.32 0.88
CA GLY A 21 12.19 7.93 2.21
C GLY A 21 11.09 7.57 3.21
N TRP A 22 9.83 7.78 2.87
CA TRP A 22 8.69 7.20 3.58
C TRP A 22 8.32 5.84 2.99
N SER A 23 7.67 4.99 3.77
CA SER A 23 6.88 3.87 3.26
C SER A 23 5.56 4.35 2.66
N LEU A 24 4.92 3.54 1.82
CA LEU A 24 3.57 3.83 1.32
C LEU A 24 2.59 3.95 2.49
N MET A 25 2.75 3.15 3.55
CA MET A 25 1.92 3.24 4.76
C MET A 25 2.03 4.61 5.44
N GLU A 26 3.25 5.12 5.66
CA GLU A 26 3.45 6.45 6.24
C GLU A 26 2.86 7.53 5.33
N LEU A 27 3.08 7.41 4.02
CA LEU A 27 2.51 8.35 3.05
C LEU A 27 0.98 8.39 3.09
N LEU A 28 0.32 7.24 3.16
CA LEU A 28 -1.14 7.16 3.25
C LEU A 28 -1.66 7.77 4.57
N ARG A 29 -1.04 7.42 5.70
CA ARG A 29 -1.49 7.91 7.02
C ARG A 29 -1.29 9.42 7.19
N GLU A 30 -0.19 9.96 6.69
CA GLU A 30 0.08 11.40 6.71
C GLU A 30 -0.82 12.20 5.75
N ASN A 31 -1.57 11.52 4.88
CA ASN A 31 -2.59 12.10 4.00
C ASN A 31 -4.02 11.72 4.44
N ASP A 32 -4.22 11.48 5.73
CA ASP A 32 -5.52 11.25 6.38
C ASP A 32 -6.28 9.99 5.90
N TYR A 33 -5.58 8.98 5.37
CA TYR A 33 -6.16 7.66 5.12
C TYR A 33 -6.13 6.79 6.40
N ASP A 34 -6.97 7.16 7.38
CA ASP A 34 -7.09 6.50 8.68
C ASP A 34 -7.54 5.03 8.58
N GLU A 35 -8.07 4.60 7.43
CA GLU A 35 -8.40 3.22 7.13
C GLU A 35 -7.16 2.29 7.18
N ILE A 36 -5.96 2.86 7.01
CA ILE A 36 -4.69 2.14 7.20
C ILE A 36 -4.34 2.09 8.70
N LEU A 37 -4.86 1.07 9.38
CA LEU A 37 -4.72 0.93 10.84
C LEU A 37 -3.26 0.77 11.31
N ALA A 38 -2.42 0.10 10.50
CA ALA A 38 -0.99 -0.12 10.78
C ALA A 38 -0.67 -0.57 12.23
N MET A 39 -1.38 -1.58 12.76
CA MET A 39 -1.34 -1.97 14.18
C MET A 39 0.07 -2.33 14.70
N CYS A 40 0.92 -2.93 13.86
CA CYS A 40 2.30 -3.26 14.24
C CYS A 40 3.31 -2.13 14.02
N GLY A 41 2.87 -0.95 13.55
CA GLY A 41 3.75 0.18 13.26
C GLY A 41 4.74 -0.07 12.11
N GLY A 42 4.45 -1.00 11.20
CA GLY A 42 5.29 -1.28 10.02
C GLY A 42 6.31 -2.42 10.19
N ALA A 43 6.24 -3.17 11.30
CA ALA A 43 7.16 -4.27 11.60
C ALA A 43 6.91 -5.59 10.83
N CYS A 44 6.15 -5.56 9.72
CA CYS A 44 5.75 -6.76 8.96
C CYS A 44 5.21 -7.89 9.86
N SER A 45 4.37 -7.56 10.84
CA SER A 45 3.86 -8.50 11.85
C SER A 45 2.33 -8.52 11.95
N CYS A 46 1.65 -7.80 11.07
CA CYS A 46 0.20 -7.80 10.91
C CYS A 46 -0.16 -7.52 9.44
N ALA A 47 -1.41 -7.77 9.05
CA ALA A 47 -1.89 -7.47 7.70
C ALA A 47 -2.62 -6.11 7.59
N THR A 48 -2.59 -5.26 8.62
CA THR A 48 -3.52 -4.12 8.72
C THR A 48 -3.17 -2.87 7.92
N CYS A 49 -2.27 -3.01 6.97
CA CYS A 49 -1.88 -1.97 6.03
C CYS A 49 -1.96 -2.49 4.59
N HIS A 50 -2.76 -3.56 4.40
CA HIS A 50 -3.01 -4.20 3.13
C HIS A 50 -3.64 -3.21 2.15
N VAL A 51 -3.04 -3.15 0.97
CA VAL A 51 -3.55 -2.40 -0.18
C VAL A 51 -3.44 -3.25 -1.44
N HIS A 52 -4.22 -2.90 -2.45
CA HIS A 52 -4.02 -3.38 -3.81
C HIS A 52 -3.27 -2.34 -4.64
N ILE A 53 -2.17 -2.74 -5.28
CA ILE A 53 -1.51 -1.92 -6.29
C ILE A 53 -2.05 -2.31 -7.67
N ARG A 54 -2.92 -1.47 -8.24
CA ARG A 54 -3.72 -1.81 -9.43
C ARG A 54 -2.90 -1.92 -10.72
N ASN A 55 -1.75 -1.24 -10.79
CA ASN A 55 -0.81 -1.24 -11.91
C ASN A 55 0.58 -1.74 -11.50
N ALA A 56 0.65 -2.72 -10.59
CA ALA A 56 1.90 -3.27 -10.07
C ALA A 56 2.85 -3.78 -11.17
N ASP A 57 2.29 -4.35 -12.25
CA ASP A 57 2.98 -4.87 -13.42
C ASP A 57 3.74 -3.80 -14.22
N GLN A 58 3.35 -2.54 -14.08
CA GLN A 58 3.96 -1.38 -14.76
C GLN A 58 5.01 -0.68 -13.89
N LEU A 59 5.18 -1.11 -12.64
CA LEU A 59 6.01 -0.46 -11.64
C LEU A 59 7.22 -1.32 -11.28
N LYS A 60 8.31 -0.65 -10.87
CA LYS A 60 9.46 -1.32 -10.25
C LYS A 60 9.28 -1.36 -8.75
N LEU A 61 8.46 -2.29 -8.28
CA LEU A 61 8.27 -2.55 -6.86
C LEU A 61 9.34 -3.52 -6.34
N PRO A 62 9.72 -3.44 -5.05
CA PRO A 62 10.45 -4.53 -4.42
C PRO A 62 9.62 -5.82 -4.49
N PRO A 63 10.26 -6.99 -4.55
CA PRO A 63 9.55 -8.27 -4.50
C PRO A 63 8.75 -8.37 -3.20
N VAL A 64 7.68 -9.15 -3.23
CA VAL A 64 6.98 -9.57 -2.00
C VAL A 64 7.89 -10.55 -1.27
N GLU A 65 8.12 -10.32 0.02
CA GLU A 65 8.87 -11.25 0.87
C GLU A 65 7.96 -12.33 1.46
N GLU A 66 8.53 -13.47 1.87
CA GLU A 66 7.75 -14.63 2.36
C GLU A 66 6.87 -14.26 3.58
N ASP A 67 7.42 -13.51 4.54
CA ASP A 67 6.67 -13.05 5.72
C ASP A 67 5.53 -12.09 5.34
N GLU A 68 5.75 -11.22 4.34
CA GLU A 68 4.72 -10.33 3.79
C GLU A 68 3.59 -11.16 3.15
N GLU A 69 3.93 -12.13 2.30
CA GLU A 69 2.98 -13.00 1.61
C GLU A 69 2.17 -13.84 2.60
N MET A 70 2.83 -14.47 3.58
CA MET A 70 2.15 -15.29 4.58
C MET A 70 1.09 -14.51 5.36
N LEU A 71 1.37 -13.25 5.72
CA LEU A 71 0.39 -12.39 6.38
C LEU A 71 -0.77 -12.01 5.45
N LEU A 72 -0.47 -11.62 4.20
CA LEU A 72 -1.48 -11.24 3.22
C LEU A 72 -2.44 -12.39 2.89
N MET A 73 -1.94 -13.63 2.81
CA MET A 73 -2.76 -14.83 2.55
C MET A 73 -3.78 -15.13 3.65
N THR A 74 -3.69 -14.48 4.82
CA THR A 74 -4.68 -14.61 5.90
C THR A 74 -5.90 -13.69 5.74
N THR A 75 -5.85 -12.74 4.80
CA THR A 75 -6.92 -11.75 4.55
C THR A 75 -7.91 -12.24 3.50
N GLU A 76 -9.20 -11.88 3.59
CA GLU A 76 -10.18 -12.22 2.56
C GLU A 76 -9.94 -11.45 1.25
N ALA A 77 -9.39 -10.24 1.36
CA ALA A 77 -9.03 -9.39 0.21
C ALA A 77 -7.75 -9.82 -0.52
N TYR A 78 -7.16 -10.98 -0.21
CA TYR A 78 -5.91 -11.43 -0.82
C TYR A 78 -6.03 -11.61 -2.34
N ASP A 79 -5.04 -11.07 -3.04
CA ASP A 79 -4.86 -11.13 -4.49
C ASP A 79 -3.36 -11.21 -4.76
N ALA A 80 -2.89 -12.35 -5.27
CA ALA A 80 -1.46 -12.63 -5.43
C ALA A 80 -0.73 -11.66 -6.39
N GLU A 81 -1.45 -10.99 -7.30
CA GLU A 81 -0.85 -10.07 -8.27
C GLU A 81 -0.81 -8.63 -7.74
N ARG A 82 -1.71 -8.27 -6.83
CA ARG A 82 -1.95 -6.88 -6.45
C ARG A 82 -1.73 -6.60 -4.97
N SER A 83 -1.84 -7.60 -4.11
CA SER A 83 -1.78 -7.42 -2.66
C SER A 83 -0.38 -7.09 -2.20
N ARG A 84 -0.28 -6.03 -1.39
CA ARG A 84 0.95 -5.62 -0.73
C ARG A 84 0.64 -5.11 0.67
N LEU A 85 1.58 -5.29 1.59
CA LEU A 85 1.60 -4.52 2.83
C LEU A 85 2.24 -3.17 2.52
N SER A 86 1.46 -2.09 2.59
CA SER A 86 1.95 -0.75 2.25
C SER A 86 3.16 -0.31 3.08
N CYS A 87 3.38 -0.87 4.27
CA CYS A 87 4.56 -0.58 5.08
C CYS A 87 5.86 -1.19 4.52
N GLN A 88 5.77 -2.20 3.65
CA GLN A 88 6.91 -2.85 3.00
C GLN A 88 7.28 -2.22 1.65
N ILE A 89 6.56 -1.16 1.23
CA ILE A 89 6.85 -0.42 -0.01
C ILE A 89 7.55 0.89 0.34
N PRO A 90 8.88 1.00 0.17
CA PRO A 90 9.59 2.28 0.31
C PRO A 90 9.28 3.16 -0.91
N MET A 91 8.76 4.35 -0.66
CA MET A 91 8.39 5.31 -1.70
C MET A 91 9.61 5.90 -2.40
N THR A 92 9.57 5.88 -3.72
CA THR A 92 10.59 6.50 -4.58
C THR A 92 9.90 7.26 -5.72
N GLU A 93 10.60 8.23 -6.32
CA GLU A 93 10.09 8.98 -7.48
C GLU A 93 9.80 8.08 -8.71
N ALA A 94 10.37 6.87 -8.77
CA ALA A 94 10.11 5.90 -9.82
C ALA A 94 8.70 5.30 -9.76
N MET A 95 7.97 5.51 -8.66
CA MET A 95 6.60 5.04 -8.45
C MET A 95 5.55 6.08 -8.86
N ASP A 96 5.95 7.13 -9.58
CA ASP A 96 5.04 8.11 -10.16
C ASP A 96 3.95 7.44 -11.00
N GLY A 97 2.69 7.81 -10.76
CA GLY A 97 1.53 7.21 -11.38
C GLY A 97 1.12 5.85 -10.80
N MET A 98 1.68 5.42 -9.66
CA MET A 98 1.19 4.24 -8.95
C MET A 98 -0.27 4.42 -8.55
N GLN A 99 -1.08 3.38 -8.75
CA GLN A 99 -2.50 3.35 -8.42
C GLN A 99 -2.71 2.41 -7.23
N VAL A 100 -3.05 2.99 -6.09
CA VAL A 100 -3.26 2.29 -4.83
C VAL A 100 -4.75 2.24 -4.54
N GLN A 101 -5.26 1.08 -4.15
CA GLN A 101 -6.60 0.95 -3.60
C GLN A 101 -6.52 0.38 -2.20
N ILE A 102 -7.14 1.07 -1.25
CA ILE A 102 -7.31 0.58 0.11
C ILE A 102 -8.40 -0.49 0.09
N VAL A 103 -8.12 -1.64 0.69
CA VAL A 103 -9.03 -2.78 0.76
C VAL A 103 -9.56 -2.95 2.15
N GLU A 104 -10.82 -3.38 2.25
CA GLU A 104 -11.46 -3.67 3.54
C GLU A 104 -10.64 -4.70 4.31
N MET A 105 -10.54 -4.45 5.61
CA MET A 105 -9.83 -5.28 6.55
C MET A 105 -10.87 -6.04 7.36
N ASP A 106 -10.81 -7.36 7.30
CA ASP A 106 -11.75 -8.25 8.00
C ASP A 106 -11.53 -8.28 9.52
#